data_AF-A0A929V9Q2-F1
#
_entry.id   AF-A0A929V9Q2-F1
#
_cell.length_a   1.000
_cell.length_b   1.000
_cell.length_c   1.000
_cell.angle_alpha   90.00
_cell.angle_beta   90.00
_cell.angle_gamma   90.00
#
_symmetry.space_group_name_H-M   'P 1'
#
loop_
_entity.id
_entity.type
_entity.pdbx_description
1 polymer ?
#
loop_
_entity_poly.entity_id
_entity_poly.type
_entity_poly.pdbx_seq_one_letter_code
_entity_poly.pdbx_strand_id
1 'polypeptide(L)' 'MNKIENFSKNMDNFVLTARKVKEQCLTMKGTRINKAEFQRQKRILKEMLKTIEQEI' A
#
# COMPACT_ATOMS: atom_id res chain seq x y z
N MET A 1 -5.69 -18.82 -16.51
CA MET A 1 -5.27 -19.25 -15.16
C MET A 1 -4.35 -18.24 -14.47
N ASN A 2 -3.44 -17.53 -15.15
CA ASN A 2 -2.51 -16.57 -14.49
C ASN A 2 -3.12 -15.28 -13.91
N LYS A 3 -4.23 -14.74 -14.44
CA LYS A 3 -4.78 -13.44 -13.97
C LYS A 3 -5.33 -13.48 -12.55
N ILE A 4 -6.07 -14.54 -12.20
CA ILE A 4 -6.67 -14.72 -10.86
C ILE A 4 -5.58 -14.91 -9.81
N GLU A 5 -4.53 -15.67 -10.14
CA GLU A 5 -3.41 -15.91 -9.23
C GLU A 5 -2.58 -14.65 -9.01
N ASN A 6 -2.35 -13.85 -10.06
CA ASN A 6 -1.68 -12.56 -9.95
C ASN A 6 -2.50 -11.55 -9.14
N PHE A 7 -3.79 -11.46 -9.41
CA PHE A 7 -4.72 -10.62 -8.65
C PHE A 7 -4.68 -10.96 -7.15
N SER A 8 -4.77 -12.26 -6.81
CA SER A 8 -4.72 -12.71 -5.41
C SER A 8 -3.40 -12.32 -4.75
N LYS A 9 -2.26 -12.58 -5.41
CA LYS A 9 -0.92 -12.23 -4.87
C LYS A 9 -0.75 -10.72 -4.69
N ASN A 10 -1.21 -9.92 -5.65
CA ASN A 10 -1.11 -8.47 -5.57
C ASN A 10 -2.03 -7.89 -4.49
N MET A 11 -3.21 -8.47 -4.31
CA MET A 11 -4.13 -8.09 -3.23
C MET A 11 -3.55 -8.41 -1.84
N ASP A 12 -2.96 -9.59 -1.66
CA ASP A 12 -2.29 -9.96 -0.39
C ASP A 12 -1.13 -9.02 -0.07
N ASN A 13 -0.30 -8.71 -1.08
CA ASN A 13 0.80 -7.75 -0.95
C ASN A 13 0.31 -6.34 -0.61
N PHE A 14 -0.82 -5.91 -1.20
CA PHE A 14 -1.43 -4.62 -0.87
C PHE A 14 -1.89 -4.57 0.59
N VAL A 15 -2.59 -5.60 1.08
CA VAL A 15 -3.07 -5.66 2.47
C VAL A 15 -1.92 -5.59 3.46
N LEU A 16 -0.85 -6.36 3.22
CA LEU A 16 0.35 -6.35 4.08
C LEU A 16 1.04 -4.98 4.08
N THR A 17 1.17 -4.36 2.91
CA THR A 17 1.80 -3.04 2.76
C THR A 17 0.98 -1.96 3.45
N ALA A 18 -0.35 -1.95 3.25
CA ALA A 18 -1.25 -1.01 3.90
C ALA A 18 -1.21 -1.12 5.43
N ARG A 19 -1.10 -2.34 5.97
CA ARG A 19 -0.97 -2.58 7.42
C ARG A 19 0.33 -1.99 7.97
N LYS A 20 1.47 -2.23 7.31
CA LYS A 20 2.77 -1.66 7.70
C LYS A 20 2.77 -0.13 7.65
N VAL A 21 2.21 0.45 6.59
CA VAL A 21 2.05 1.91 6.46
C VAL A 21 1.23 2.45 7.62
N LYS A 22 0.09 1.83 7.94
CA LYS A 22 -0.75 2.24 9.07
C LYS A 22 0.02 2.21 10.40
N GLU A 23 0.74 1.14 10.69
CA GLU A 23 1.55 1.01 11.90
C GLU A 23 2.65 2.07 11.97
N GLN A 24 3.35 2.31 10.86
CA GLN A 24 4.37 3.36 10.78
C GLN A 24 3.77 4.76 11.03
N CYS A 25 2.60 5.05 10.46
CA CYS A 25 1.91 6.32 10.67
C CYS A 25 1.52 6.55 12.14
N LEU A 26 1.08 5.49 12.82
CA LEU A 26 0.74 5.53 14.25
C LEU A 26 1.99 5.77 15.10
N THR A 27 3.07 5.05 14.83
CA THR A 27 4.35 5.19 15.55
C THR A 27 5.00 6.57 15.31
N MET A 28 4.90 7.09 14.09
CA MET A 28 5.52 8.35 13.68
C MET A 28 4.63 9.58 13.93
N LYS A 29 3.45 9.41 14.53
CA LYS A 29 2.44 10.48 14.75
C LYS A 29 3.03 11.74 15.43
N GLY A 30 4.06 11.59 16.26
CA GLY A 30 4.75 12.68 16.95
C GLY A 30 6.02 13.23 16.26
N THR A 31 6.43 12.70 15.11
CA THR A 31 7.70 13.08 14.45
C THR A 31 7.50 14.12 13.34
N ARG A 32 8.46 15.06 13.19
CA ARG A 32 8.40 16.12 12.14
C ARG A 32 8.44 15.58 10.69
N ILE A 33 8.97 14.37 10.49
CA ILE A 33 9.15 13.72 9.18
C ILE A 33 7.82 13.15 8.62
N ASN A 34 6.78 13.07 9.45
CA ASN A 34 5.56 12.32 9.19
C ASN A 34 4.82 12.72 7.90
N LYS A 35 4.64 14.01 7.60
CA LYS A 35 3.76 14.43 6.50
C LYS A 35 4.28 14.05 5.10
N ALA A 36 5.58 14.22 4.85
CA ALA A 36 6.17 13.93 3.54
C ALA A 36 6.26 12.42 3.29
N GLU A 37 6.67 11.66 4.31
CA GLU A 37 6.72 10.19 4.22
C GLU A 37 5.32 9.60 4.10
N PHE A 38 4.33 10.13 4.83
CA PHE A 38 2.93 9.74 4.68
C PHE A 38 2.41 9.96 3.24
N GLN A 39 2.71 11.12 2.65
CA GLN A 39 2.32 11.42 1.27
C GLN A 39 2.97 10.45 0.27
N ARG A 40 4.24 10.09 0.48
CA ARG A 40 4.95 9.10 -0.33
C ARG A 40 4.31 7.72 -0.20
N GLN A 41 4.08 7.24 1.01
CA GLN A 41 3.44 5.94 1.26
C GLN A 41 2.02 5.88 0.69
N LYS A 42 1.26 6.97 0.80
CA LYS A 42 -0.06 7.11 0.17
C LYS A 42 0.01 7.00 -1.36
N ARG A 43 1.05 7.54 -2.01
CA ARG A 43 1.23 7.42 -3.46
C ARG A 43 1.51 5.97 -3.86
N ILE A 44 2.40 5.30 -3.14
CA ILE A 44 2.73 3.88 -3.40
C ILE A 44 1.48 3.00 -3.30
N LEU A 45 0.67 3.17 -2.24
CA LEU A 45 -0.57 2.41 -2.07
C LEU A 45 -1.58 2.65 -3.22
N LYS A 46 -1.67 3.89 -3.71
CA LYS A 46 -2.53 4.21 -4.86
C LYS A 46 -2.06 3.55 -6.15
N GLU A 47 -0.75 3.50 -6.39
CA GLU A 47 -0.18 2.84 -7.56
C GLU A 47 -0.43 1.33 -7.51
N MET A 48 -0.27 0.70 -6.33
CA MET A 48 -0.60 -0.71 -6.13
C MET A 48 -2.07 -1.01 -6.43
N LEU A 49 -3.00 -0.17 -5.97
CA LEU A 49 -4.43 -0.34 -6.28
C LEU A 49 -4.71 -0.24 -7.77
N LYS A 50 -4.08 0.72 -8.46
CA LYS A 50 -4.24 0.87 -9.91
C LYS A 50 -3.75 -0.37 -10.67
N THR A 51 -2.65 -0.99 -10.22
CA THR A 51 -2.16 -2.25 -10.79
C THR A 51 -3.18 -3.38 -10.58
N ILE A 52 -3.72 -3.51 -9.37
CA ILE A 52 -4.74 -4.53 -9.05
C ILE A 52 -6.02 -4.32 -9.87
N GLU A 53 -6.48 -3.08 -10.04
CA GLU A 53 -7.65 -2.74 -10.87
C GLU A 53 -7.47 -3.12 -12.34
N GLN A 54 -6.25 -3.06 -12.87
CA GLN A 54 -5.96 -3.45 -14.26
C GLN A 54 -5.93 -4.98 -14.47
N GLU A 55 -5.92 -5.75 -13.39
CA GLU A 55 -5.90 -7.22 -13.41
C GLU A 55 -7.30 -7.85 -13.33
N ILE A 56 -8.31 -7.06 -12.93
CA ILE A 56 -9.75 -7.39 -12.98
C ILE A 56 -10.26 -7.18 -14.41
#